data_AF-A0AAD3DDG9-F1
#
_entry.id   AF-A0AAD3DDG9-F1
#
_cell.length_a   1.000
_cell.length_b   1.000
_cell.length_c   1.000
_cell.angle_alpha   90.00
_cell.angle_beta   90.00
_cell.angle_gamma   90.00
#
_symmetry.space_group_name_H-M   'P 1'
#
loop_
_entity.id
_entity.type
_entity.pdbx_description
1 polymer ?
#
loop_
_entity_poly.entity_id
_entity_poly.type
_entity_poly.pdbx_seq_one_letter_code
_entity_poly.pdbx_strand_id
1 'polypeptide(L)'
;MATVVNGLVDVGTSSVVLPSKSQIEYLISQTPACLLRPLAFFVSWNGVLTLAYSGFPPALASLKSALNDSLPSLPPEYSGSKWPKTSLGALHDTARLTPQQLERLNQICREESAKLSQQVDEQAVLVDRLTVVFYECRSLERRLLEHSVPLSSHPSTPLDPSPPQPEEQARVRGVVAEAEQPGYWFHASKDGSREAHYRGSHLGVTLVHDLEAFRAAAVCATPAAAAAAAAAAAAGAGGQTYGSGLPGIVRGFRDRVEAELPGLYRWFQDTSLHSTVRSLMG
;
A
#
# COMPACT_ATOMS: atom_id res chain seq x y z
N MET A 1 -16.67 59.60 50.27
CA MET A 1 -15.54 59.41 49.33
C MET A 1 -15.02 58.00 49.52
N ALA A 2 -15.46 57.06 48.69
CA ALA A 2 -15.00 55.68 48.70
C ALA A 2 -14.32 55.41 47.37
N THR A 3 -13.02 55.14 47.42
CA THR A 3 -12.19 54.86 46.25
C THR A 3 -12.28 53.36 45.96
N VAL A 4 -12.90 53.00 44.84
CA VAL A 4 -12.91 51.64 44.31
C VAL A 4 -11.62 51.45 43.50
N VAL A 5 -10.77 50.53 43.95
CA VAL A 5 -9.55 50.11 43.25
C VAL A 5 -9.92 48.92 42.37
N ASN A 6 -9.95 49.12 41.05
CA ASN A 6 -10.13 48.03 40.08
C ASN A 6 -8.83 47.23 39.97
N GLY A 7 -8.85 46.00 40.48
CA GLY A 7 -7.82 45.00 40.20
C GLY A 7 -8.00 44.45 38.78
N LEU A 8 -7.05 44.76 37.90
CA LEU A 8 -6.84 44.00 36.66
C LEU A 8 -6.07 42.73 37.02
N VAL A 9 -6.76 41.60 36.94
CA VAL A 9 -6.17 40.26 36.97
C VAL A 9 -5.50 40.05 35.62
N ASP A 10 -4.16 39.94 35.64
CA ASP A 10 -3.37 39.54 34.49
C ASP A 10 -3.66 38.06 34.18
N VAL A 11 -4.55 37.82 33.23
CA VAL A 11 -4.84 36.48 32.73
C VAL A 11 -3.70 36.13 31.78
N GLY A 12 -2.64 35.55 32.36
CA GLY A 12 -1.52 35.00 31.63
C GLY A 12 -2.02 34.12 30.48
N THR A 13 -1.74 34.57 29.27
CA THR A 13 -1.95 33.81 28.04
C THR A 13 -0.95 32.66 28.05
N SER A 14 -1.36 31.56 28.68
CA SER A 14 -0.64 30.30 28.62
C SER A 14 -0.64 29.84 27.16
N SER A 15 0.44 30.17 26.46
CA SER A 15 0.73 29.68 25.11
C SER A 15 0.73 28.16 25.19
N VAL A 16 -0.35 27.54 24.72
CA VAL A 16 -0.43 26.10 24.56
C VAL A 16 0.59 25.75 23.47
N VAL A 17 1.77 25.32 23.90
CA VAL A 17 2.75 24.68 23.02
C VAL A 17 2.10 23.39 22.56
N LEU A 18 1.50 23.42 21.37
CA LEU A 18 1.01 22.22 20.72
C LEU A 18 2.20 21.26 20.58
N PRO A 19 2.02 19.96 20.87
CA PRO A 19 3.09 18.99 20.66
C PRO A 19 3.58 19.08 19.23
N SER A 20 4.91 19.08 19.05
CA SER A 20 5.55 19.32 17.74
C SER A 20 5.24 18.24 16.70
N LYS A 21 4.68 17.10 17.11
CA LYS A 21 4.25 15.99 16.26
C LYS A 21 2.93 15.39 16.77
N SER A 22 2.11 14.93 15.84
CA SER A 22 0.96 14.07 16.20
C SER A 22 1.44 12.72 16.73
N GLN A 23 0.60 12.01 17.50
CA GLN A 23 0.94 10.66 17.99
C GLN A 23 1.23 9.68 16.85
N ILE A 24 0.47 9.76 15.74
CA ILE A 24 0.70 8.92 14.55
C ILE A 24 2.06 9.23 13.93
N GLU A 25 2.37 10.51 13.73
CA GLU A 25 3.66 10.95 13.17
C GLU A 25 4.84 10.52 14.05
N TYR A 26 4.69 10.64 15.36
CA TYR A 26 5.69 10.15 16.32
C TYR A 26 5.95 8.66 16.11
N LEU A 27 4.91 7.81 16.15
CA LEU A 27 5.04 6.36 15.99
C LEU A 27 5.67 5.97 14.64
N ILE A 28 5.29 6.63 13.55
CA ILE A 28 5.90 6.41 12.23
C ILE A 28 7.39 6.76 12.26
N SER A 29 7.75 7.92 12.82
CA SER A 29 9.15 8.38 12.87
C SER A 29 10.06 7.53 13.76
N GLN A 30 9.49 6.73 14.67
CA GLN A 30 10.23 5.76 15.49
C GLN A 30 10.35 4.38 14.81
N THR A 31 9.64 4.14 13.71
CA THR A 31 9.63 2.84 13.02
C THR A 31 10.84 2.76 12.07
N PRO A 32 11.68 1.72 12.13
CA PRO A 32 12.78 1.52 11.18
C PRO A 32 12.26 1.35 9.74
N ALA A 33 12.97 1.90 8.75
CA ALA A 33 12.72 1.56 7.35
C ALA A 33 12.80 0.03 7.15
N CYS A 34 12.02 -0.55 6.24
CA CYS A 34 11.94 -2.00 6.06
C CYS A 34 11.56 -2.39 4.62
N LEU A 35 11.45 -3.70 4.35
CA LEU A 35 11.20 -4.24 3.01
C LEU A 35 9.90 -5.04 2.92
N LEU A 36 8.98 -4.63 2.06
CA LEU A 36 7.84 -5.46 1.62
C LEU A 36 8.28 -6.37 0.46
N ARG A 37 8.13 -7.69 0.61
CA ARG A 37 8.56 -8.65 -0.41
C ARG A 37 7.37 -9.18 -1.20
N PRO A 38 7.29 -8.95 -2.52
CA PRO A 38 6.26 -9.54 -3.36
C PRO A 38 6.20 -11.05 -3.19
N LEU A 39 4.99 -11.60 -3.12
CA LEU A 39 4.74 -13.03 -2.95
C LEU A 39 4.06 -13.61 -4.19
N ALA A 40 2.89 -13.06 -4.54
CA ALA A 40 2.06 -13.62 -5.60
C ALA A 40 1.10 -12.57 -6.17
N PHE A 41 0.81 -12.69 -7.45
CA PHE A 41 -0.44 -12.23 -8.03
C PHE A 41 -1.54 -13.24 -7.71
N PHE A 42 -2.74 -12.76 -7.42
CA PHE A 42 -3.91 -13.63 -7.31
C PHE A 42 -5.22 -12.84 -7.52
N VAL A 43 -6.30 -13.59 -7.77
CA VAL A 43 -7.66 -13.06 -7.82
C VAL A 43 -8.23 -13.07 -6.41
N SER A 44 -8.45 -11.89 -5.82
CA SER A 44 -9.11 -11.78 -4.53
C SER A 44 -10.64 -11.78 -4.67
N TRP A 45 -11.38 -11.73 -3.55
CA TRP A 45 -12.84 -11.66 -3.56
C TRP A 45 -13.36 -10.55 -4.49
N ASN A 46 -14.53 -10.76 -5.06
CA ASN A 46 -15.13 -9.90 -6.08
C ASN A 46 -14.27 -9.71 -7.34
N GLY A 47 -13.26 -10.56 -7.55
CA GLY A 47 -12.50 -10.63 -8.78
C GLY A 47 -11.41 -9.58 -8.89
N VAL A 48 -11.02 -8.94 -7.78
CA VAL A 48 -10.00 -7.87 -7.79
C VAL A 48 -8.61 -8.48 -7.91
N LEU A 49 -7.87 -8.08 -8.95
CA LEU A 49 -6.49 -8.50 -9.14
C LEU A 49 -5.57 -7.81 -8.17
N THR A 50 -4.77 -8.60 -7.46
CA THR A 50 -3.99 -8.13 -6.31
C THR A 50 -2.58 -8.68 -6.36
N LEU A 51 -1.61 -7.83 -6.04
CA LEU A 51 -0.26 -8.23 -5.65
C LEU A 51 -0.23 -8.41 -4.12
N ALA A 52 0.01 -9.63 -3.66
CA ALA A 52 0.26 -9.94 -2.26
C ALA A 52 1.75 -9.81 -1.93
N TYR A 53 2.06 -9.38 -0.71
CA TYR A 53 3.41 -9.44 -0.15
C TYR A 53 3.50 -10.56 0.89
N SER A 54 4.69 -11.02 1.24
CA SER A 54 4.89 -12.19 2.10
C SER A 54 4.43 -12.03 3.57
N GLY A 55 3.82 -10.91 3.94
CA GLY A 55 3.45 -10.55 5.32
C GLY A 55 3.99 -9.17 5.70
N PHE A 56 3.51 -8.58 6.80
CA PHE A 56 4.09 -7.34 7.30
C PHE A 56 5.47 -7.64 7.92
N PRO A 57 6.54 -6.90 7.55
CA PRO A 57 7.82 -6.97 8.25
C PRO A 57 7.65 -6.60 9.72
N PRO A 58 8.56 -7.05 10.61
CA PRO A 58 8.47 -6.79 12.05
C PRO A 58 8.24 -5.30 12.38
N ALA A 59 8.98 -4.40 11.72
CA ALA A 59 8.81 -2.95 11.89
C ALA A 59 7.36 -2.48 11.65
N LEU A 60 6.72 -2.89 10.55
CA LEU A 60 5.33 -2.50 10.25
C LEU A 60 4.31 -3.23 11.13
N ALA A 61 4.56 -4.49 11.49
CA ALA A 61 3.69 -5.23 12.41
C ALA A 61 3.67 -4.57 13.80
N SER A 62 4.84 -4.18 14.32
CA SER A 62 4.98 -3.45 15.57
C SER A 62 4.32 -2.06 15.50
N LEU A 63 4.51 -1.32 14.40
CA LEU A 63 3.81 -0.04 14.19
C LEU A 63 2.28 -0.22 14.21
N LYS A 64 1.75 -1.24 13.53
CA LYS A 64 0.31 -1.54 13.53
C LYS A 64 -0.21 -1.84 14.94
N SER A 65 0.51 -2.63 15.74
CA SER A 65 0.16 -2.87 17.15
C SER A 65 0.15 -1.55 17.92
N ALA A 66 1.24 -0.78 17.85
CA ALA A 66 1.38 0.47 18.58
C ALA A 66 0.30 1.50 18.22
N LEU A 67 -0.13 1.56 16.95
CA LEU A 67 -1.24 2.39 16.51
C LEU A 67 -2.56 1.95 17.16
N ASN A 68 -2.87 0.66 17.17
CA ASN A 68 -4.09 0.14 17.79
C ASN A 68 -4.09 0.34 19.31
N ASP A 69 -2.94 0.14 19.96
CA ASP A 69 -2.79 0.25 21.42
C ASP A 69 -2.83 1.72 21.88
N SER A 70 -2.21 2.63 21.12
CA SER A 70 -2.10 4.05 21.49
C SER A 70 -3.33 4.88 21.09
N LEU A 71 -4.13 4.41 20.12
CA LEU A 71 -5.24 5.16 19.53
C LEU A 71 -6.53 4.33 19.55
N PRO A 72 -7.15 4.15 20.73
CA PRO A 72 -8.33 3.29 20.90
C PRO A 72 -9.57 3.79 20.14
N SER A 73 -9.57 5.03 19.66
CA SER A 73 -10.63 5.61 18.84
C SER A 73 -10.55 5.23 17.36
N LEU A 74 -9.49 4.54 16.92
CA LEU A 74 -9.41 4.06 15.55
C LEU A 74 -10.49 3.02 15.26
N PRO A 75 -11.12 3.06 14.07
CA PRO A 75 -12.13 2.07 13.71
C PRO A 75 -11.49 0.67 13.62
N PRO A 76 -12.28 -0.41 13.83
CA PRO A 76 -11.81 -1.77 13.62
C PRO A 76 -11.16 -1.95 12.25
N GLU A 77 -10.12 -2.77 12.20
CA GLU A 77 -9.39 -2.99 10.96
C GLU A 77 -10.19 -3.84 9.97
N TYR A 78 -10.41 -3.30 8.77
CA TYR A 78 -11.03 -4.03 7.66
C TYR A 78 -10.16 -5.20 7.21
N SER A 79 -10.78 -6.29 6.76
CA SER A 79 -10.09 -7.50 6.30
C SER A 79 -9.02 -7.22 5.24
N GLY A 80 -9.23 -6.20 4.39
CA GLY A 80 -8.31 -5.83 3.32
C GLY A 80 -7.00 -5.17 3.74
N SER A 81 -6.88 -4.59 4.94
CA SER A 81 -5.61 -4.00 5.43
C SER A 81 -4.91 -4.86 6.49
N LYS A 82 -5.55 -5.96 6.91
CA LYS A 82 -4.96 -6.89 7.88
C LYS A 82 -3.66 -7.50 7.37
N TRP A 83 -3.45 -7.61 6.07
CA TRP A 83 -2.22 -8.12 5.46
C TRP A 83 -1.78 -7.19 4.32
N PRO A 84 -0.48 -7.12 4.01
CA PRO A 84 0.02 -6.19 3.00
C PRO A 84 -0.35 -6.66 1.59
N LYS A 85 -0.93 -5.74 0.82
CA LYS A 85 -1.36 -5.99 -0.55
C LYS A 85 -1.45 -4.71 -1.35
N THR A 86 -1.34 -4.84 -2.67
CA THR A 86 -1.65 -3.77 -3.61
C THR A 86 -2.71 -4.27 -4.58
N SER A 87 -3.87 -3.64 -4.59
CA SER A 87 -4.87 -3.89 -5.62
C SER A 87 -4.42 -3.24 -6.93
N LEU A 88 -4.42 -4.01 -8.02
CA LEU A 88 -3.89 -3.61 -9.32
C LEU A 88 -4.98 -3.16 -10.29
N GLY A 89 -6.15 -3.78 -10.18
CA GLY A 89 -7.31 -3.49 -11.00
C GLY A 89 -8.54 -4.24 -10.51
N ALA A 90 -9.71 -3.70 -10.86
CA ALA A 90 -11.00 -4.30 -10.55
C ALA A 90 -11.71 -4.69 -11.85
N LEU A 91 -12.68 -5.60 -11.76
CA LEU A 91 -13.57 -5.88 -12.87
C LEU A 91 -14.38 -4.64 -13.24
N HIS A 92 -14.70 -4.51 -14.54
CA HIS A 92 -15.71 -3.57 -14.99
C HIS A 92 -17.05 -3.81 -14.26
N ASP A 93 -17.86 -2.76 -14.07
CA ASP A 93 -19.09 -2.84 -13.28
C ASP A 93 -20.09 -3.87 -13.81
N THR A 94 -20.12 -4.07 -15.12
CA THR A 94 -21.00 -5.03 -15.80
C THR A 94 -20.38 -6.43 -15.96
N ALA A 95 -19.12 -6.62 -15.57
CA ALA A 95 -18.42 -7.87 -15.74
C ALA A 95 -18.63 -8.82 -14.55
N ARG A 96 -18.70 -10.11 -14.85
CA ARG A 96 -18.63 -11.21 -13.89
C ARG A 96 -17.71 -12.29 -14.43
N LEU A 97 -16.88 -12.86 -13.55
CA LEU A 97 -16.03 -13.98 -13.92
C LEU A 97 -16.88 -15.24 -14.13
N THR A 98 -16.71 -15.89 -15.27
CA THR A 98 -17.09 -17.29 -15.43
C THR A 98 -16.08 -18.20 -14.72
N PRO A 99 -16.44 -19.45 -14.42
CA PRO A 99 -15.47 -20.42 -13.88
C PRO A 99 -14.23 -20.58 -14.77
N GLN A 100 -14.40 -20.63 -16.10
CA GLN A 100 -13.29 -20.76 -17.05
C GLN A 100 -12.38 -19.53 -17.06
N GLN A 101 -12.96 -18.33 -16.97
CA GLN A 101 -12.18 -17.09 -16.87
C GLN A 101 -11.38 -17.05 -15.57
N LEU A 102 -11.98 -17.46 -14.44
CA LEU A 102 -11.27 -17.55 -13.17
C LEU A 102 -10.14 -18.58 -13.21
N GLU A 103 -10.39 -19.77 -13.78
CA GLU A 103 -9.36 -20.78 -13.96
C GLU A 103 -8.18 -20.22 -14.78
N ARG A 104 -8.49 -19.51 -15.87
CA ARG A 104 -7.46 -18.89 -16.70
C ARG A 104 -6.71 -17.79 -15.96
N LEU A 105 -7.39 -16.92 -15.21
CA LEU A 105 -6.75 -15.91 -14.38
C LEU A 105 -5.86 -16.52 -13.30
N ASN A 106 -6.29 -17.60 -12.65
CA ASN A 106 -5.50 -18.30 -11.66
C ASN A 106 -4.23 -18.91 -12.29
N GLN A 107 -4.34 -19.42 -13.51
CA GLN A 107 -3.17 -19.88 -14.26
C GLN A 107 -2.20 -18.73 -14.56
N ILE A 108 -2.68 -17.60 -15.10
CA ILE A 108 -1.85 -16.41 -15.36
C ILE A 108 -1.18 -15.95 -14.05
N CYS A 109 -1.96 -15.84 -12.97
CA CYS A 109 -1.46 -15.44 -11.65
C CYS A 109 -0.31 -16.33 -11.18
N ARG A 110 -0.43 -17.66 -11.29
CA ARG A 110 0.65 -18.59 -10.91
C ARG A 110 1.91 -18.41 -11.73
N GLU A 111 1.77 -18.38 -13.06
CA GLU A 111 2.90 -18.29 -13.98
C GLU A 111 3.64 -16.96 -13.86
N GLU A 112 2.90 -15.86 -13.69
CA GLU A 112 3.49 -14.53 -13.50
C GLU A 112 4.07 -14.36 -12.08
N SER A 113 3.49 -15.03 -11.07
CA SER A 113 4.05 -15.05 -9.71
C SER A 113 5.40 -15.76 -9.63
N ALA A 114 5.68 -16.74 -10.52
CA ALA A 114 6.97 -17.40 -10.56
C ALA A 114 8.12 -16.42 -10.85
N LYS A 115 7.84 -15.32 -11.57
CA LYS A 115 8.80 -14.24 -11.84
C LYS A 115 9.16 -13.45 -10.58
N LEU A 116 8.26 -13.44 -9.57
CA LEU A 116 8.48 -12.76 -8.28
C LEU A 116 9.53 -13.45 -7.39
N SER A 117 9.83 -14.72 -7.66
CA SER A 117 10.79 -15.50 -6.86
C SER A 117 12.22 -15.45 -7.40
N GLN A 118 12.43 -14.91 -8.60
CA GLN A 118 13.72 -14.97 -9.31
C GLN A 118 14.72 -13.89 -8.84
N GLN A 119 14.24 -12.75 -8.38
CA GLN A 119 15.07 -11.60 -7.96
C GLN A 119 14.47 -10.91 -6.73
N VAL A 120 14.38 -11.65 -5.62
CA VAL A 120 13.62 -11.24 -4.43
C VAL A 120 14.01 -9.86 -3.90
N ASP A 121 15.29 -9.50 -3.92
CA ASP A 121 15.76 -8.20 -3.40
C ASP A 121 15.58 -7.04 -4.40
N GLU A 122 15.75 -7.27 -5.71
CA GLU A 122 15.48 -6.23 -6.73
C GLU A 122 14.00 -5.89 -6.84
N GLN A 123 13.14 -6.81 -6.42
CA GLN A 123 11.69 -6.69 -6.43
C GLN A 123 11.12 -6.31 -5.07
N ALA A 124 11.89 -6.44 -3.99
CA ALA A 124 11.50 -5.99 -2.66
C ALA A 124 11.24 -4.48 -2.68
N VAL A 125 10.15 -4.04 -2.07
CA VAL A 125 9.75 -2.64 -2.02
C VAL A 125 10.27 -2.02 -0.73
N LEU A 126 11.11 -1.00 -0.86
CA LEU A 126 11.60 -0.21 0.27
C LEU A 126 10.47 0.64 0.86
N VAL A 127 10.18 0.41 2.13
CA VAL A 127 9.29 1.23 2.94
C VAL A 127 10.14 2.11 3.84
N ASP A 128 10.44 3.32 3.38
CA ASP A 128 11.17 4.35 4.11
C ASP A 128 10.28 5.54 4.52
N ARG A 129 9.01 5.51 4.09
CA ARG A 129 8.03 6.58 4.31
C ARG A 129 6.62 6.02 4.24
N LEU A 130 5.75 6.59 5.07
CA LEU A 130 4.32 6.36 5.04
C LEU A 130 3.60 7.68 4.84
N THR A 131 2.46 7.63 4.17
CA THR A 131 1.63 8.80 3.88
C THR A 131 0.27 8.62 4.52
N VAL A 132 -0.14 9.61 5.32
CA VAL A 132 -1.54 9.79 5.70
C VAL A 132 -2.24 10.46 4.54
N VAL A 133 -3.22 9.77 3.95
CA VAL A 133 -3.94 10.22 2.76
C VAL A 133 -5.40 10.44 3.11
N PHE A 134 -5.87 11.66 2.90
CA PHE A 134 -7.29 11.99 2.80
C PHE A 134 -7.69 11.84 1.33
N TYR A 135 -8.71 11.04 1.05
CA TYR A 135 -9.06 10.67 -0.32
C TYR A 135 -10.54 10.83 -0.60
N GLU A 136 -10.89 10.93 -1.89
CA GLU A 136 -12.27 10.95 -2.38
C GLU A 136 -12.64 9.70 -3.21
N CYS A 137 -11.72 8.76 -3.39
CA CYS A 137 -11.99 7.44 -3.95
C CYS A 137 -11.04 6.37 -3.38
N ARG A 138 -11.50 5.13 -3.27
CA ARG A 138 -10.75 4.04 -2.60
C ARG A 138 -9.53 3.55 -3.39
N SER A 139 -9.44 3.83 -4.69
CA SER A 139 -8.22 3.57 -5.48
C SER A 139 -7.08 4.55 -5.20
N LEU A 140 -7.34 5.62 -4.44
CA LEU A 140 -6.43 6.74 -4.19
C LEU A 140 -5.93 7.45 -5.47
N GLU A 141 -6.65 7.31 -6.58
CA GLU A 141 -6.43 8.08 -7.82
C GLU A 141 -6.83 9.55 -7.64
N ARG A 142 -7.67 9.84 -6.64
CA ARG A 142 -8.09 11.19 -6.26
C ARG A 142 -7.86 11.41 -4.77
N ARG A 143 -6.79 12.13 -4.47
CA ARG A 143 -6.32 12.46 -3.12
C ARG A 143 -6.59 13.94 -2.86
N LEU A 144 -7.08 14.25 -1.66
CA LEU A 144 -7.42 15.60 -1.23
C LEU A 144 -6.28 16.23 -0.43
N LEU A 145 -5.67 15.45 0.45
CA LEU A 145 -4.55 15.89 1.29
C LEU A 145 -3.61 14.70 1.56
N GLU A 146 -2.32 14.98 1.52
CA GLU A 146 -1.25 14.01 1.77
C GLU A 146 -0.30 14.57 2.83
N HIS A 147 -0.02 13.77 3.86
CA HIS A 147 0.99 14.08 4.86
C HIS A 147 1.97 12.90 4.94
N SER A 148 3.12 13.07 4.32
CA SER A 148 4.18 12.07 4.27
C SER A 148 5.12 12.20 5.46
N VAL A 149 5.37 11.08 6.13
CA VAL A 149 6.25 10.99 7.30
C VAL A 149 7.34 9.96 7.01
N PRO A 150 8.62 10.33 7.02
CA PRO A 150 9.71 9.38 6.88
C PRO A 150 9.76 8.45 8.09
N LEU A 151 10.11 7.20 7.84
CA LEU A 151 10.48 6.24 8.87
C LEU A 151 11.85 6.62 9.43
N SER A 152 12.21 6.07 10.59
CA SER A 152 13.51 6.34 11.22
C SER A 152 14.64 5.98 10.26
N SER A 153 15.38 7.02 9.85
CA SER A 153 16.62 6.93 9.08
C SER A 153 17.83 7.28 9.95
N HIS A 154 17.69 7.17 11.27
CA HIS A 154 18.77 7.51 12.19
C HIS A 154 19.96 6.56 11.95
N PRO A 155 21.22 7.01 11.97
CA PRO A 155 22.38 6.14 11.75
C PRO A 155 22.44 4.92 12.68
N SER A 156 21.80 5.01 13.85
CA SER A 156 21.70 3.91 14.83
C SER A 156 20.50 2.96 14.60
N THR A 157 19.64 3.25 13.63
CA THR A 157 18.45 2.47 13.28
C THR A 157 18.54 2.15 11.79
N PRO A 158 19.38 1.17 11.40
CA PRO A 158 19.53 0.80 10.00
C PRO A 158 18.22 0.24 9.43
N LEU A 159 18.16 0.15 8.09
CA LEU A 159 17.15 -0.63 7.38
C LEU A 159 16.97 -1.99 8.06
N ASP A 160 15.74 -2.37 8.34
CA ASP A 160 15.37 -3.70 8.82
C ASP A 160 15.05 -4.60 7.60
N PRO A 161 15.99 -5.48 7.18
CA PRO A 161 15.75 -6.40 6.08
C PRO A 161 14.96 -7.64 6.54
N SER A 162 14.60 -7.76 7.82
CA SER A 162 14.03 -9.00 8.37
C SER A 162 12.78 -9.42 7.59
N PRO A 163 12.63 -10.72 7.30
CA PRO A 163 11.40 -11.21 6.71
C PRO A 163 10.24 -11.10 7.73
N PRO A 164 8.98 -11.13 7.27
CA PRO A 164 7.83 -11.25 8.16
C PRO A 164 7.96 -12.48 9.06
N GLN A 165 7.37 -12.41 10.26
CA GLN A 165 7.36 -13.55 11.18
C GLN A 165 6.64 -14.77 10.56
N PRO A 166 6.95 -16.01 10.97
CA PRO A 166 6.35 -17.21 10.38
C PRO A 166 4.81 -17.22 10.40
N GLU A 167 4.19 -16.69 11.46
CA GLU A 167 2.74 -16.56 11.58
C GLU A 167 2.17 -15.60 10.53
N GLU A 168 2.82 -14.44 10.32
CA GLU A 168 2.45 -13.49 9.27
C GLU A 168 2.57 -14.11 7.87
N GLN A 169 3.66 -14.85 7.62
CA GLN A 169 3.85 -15.55 6.35
C GLN A 169 2.76 -16.61 6.12
N ALA A 170 2.47 -17.43 7.14
CA ALA A 170 1.45 -18.46 7.07
C ALA A 170 0.07 -17.86 6.81
N ARG A 171 -0.25 -16.75 7.48
CA ARG A 171 -1.51 -16.02 7.31
C ARG A 171 -1.69 -15.54 5.87
N VAL A 172 -0.68 -14.90 5.27
CA VAL A 172 -0.80 -14.44 3.87
C VAL A 172 -0.83 -15.60 2.89
N ARG A 173 -0.01 -16.64 3.10
CA ARG A 173 -0.08 -17.85 2.26
C ARG A 173 -1.46 -18.50 2.32
N GLY A 174 -2.11 -18.51 3.48
CA GLY A 174 -3.49 -18.98 3.63
C GLY A 174 -4.48 -18.18 2.80
N VAL A 175 -4.37 -16.84 2.80
CA VAL A 175 -5.23 -15.96 1.97
C VAL A 175 -5.01 -16.22 0.48
N VAL A 176 -3.75 -16.37 0.04
CA VAL A 176 -3.45 -16.65 -1.37
C VAL A 176 -3.93 -18.05 -1.78
N ALA A 177 -3.72 -19.06 -0.93
CA ALA A 177 -4.16 -20.43 -1.16
C ALA A 177 -5.68 -20.59 -1.17
N GLU A 178 -6.42 -19.69 -0.51
CA GLU A 178 -7.89 -19.64 -0.58
C GLU A 178 -8.37 -19.53 -2.03
N ALA A 179 -7.67 -18.75 -2.87
CA ALA A 179 -8.05 -18.52 -4.26
C ALA A 179 -7.97 -19.75 -5.17
N GLU A 180 -7.32 -20.81 -4.69
CA GLU A 180 -7.20 -22.10 -5.38
C GLU A 180 -8.20 -23.15 -4.86
N GLN A 181 -8.96 -22.83 -3.81
CA GLN A 181 -9.88 -23.80 -3.22
C GLN A 181 -11.08 -24.08 -4.12
N PRO A 182 -11.59 -25.33 -4.15
CA PRO A 182 -12.85 -25.64 -4.82
C PRO A 182 -13.98 -24.74 -4.32
N GLY A 183 -14.73 -24.15 -5.26
CA GLY A 183 -15.83 -23.24 -4.92
C GLY A 183 -15.42 -21.78 -4.66
N TYR A 184 -14.11 -21.44 -4.68
CA TYR A 184 -13.68 -20.04 -4.57
C TYR A 184 -14.31 -19.10 -5.61
N TRP A 185 -14.72 -19.66 -6.75
CA TRP A 185 -15.42 -18.92 -7.80
C TRP A 185 -16.65 -18.15 -7.29
N PHE A 186 -17.36 -18.68 -6.29
CA PHE A 186 -18.51 -17.99 -5.70
C PHE A 186 -18.09 -16.67 -5.02
N HIS A 187 -16.91 -16.63 -4.41
CA HIS A 187 -16.35 -15.42 -3.80
C HIS A 187 -15.78 -14.47 -4.83
N ALA A 188 -15.04 -14.99 -5.82
CA ALA A 188 -14.42 -14.17 -6.87
C ALA A 188 -15.44 -13.55 -7.85
N SER A 189 -16.51 -14.27 -8.20
CA SER A 189 -17.51 -13.79 -9.16
C SER A 189 -18.57 -12.87 -8.54
N LYS A 190 -18.74 -12.89 -7.22
CA LYS A 190 -19.77 -12.13 -6.49
C LYS A 190 -19.69 -10.63 -6.82
N ASP A 191 -20.84 -9.97 -6.88
CA ASP A 191 -20.90 -8.51 -6.99
C ASP A 191 -20.38 -7.84 -5.72
N GLY A 192 -19.75 -6.69 -5.90
CA GLY A 192 -19.12 -5.96 -4.81
C GLY A 192 -18.07 -5.00 -5.36
N SER A 193 -16.81 -5.25 -5.05
CA SER A 193 -15.65 -4.40 -5.35
C SER A 193 -15.31 -4.31 -6.86
N ARG A 194 -16.24 -3.79 -7.67
CA ARG A 194 -16.05 -3.45 -9.10
C ARG A 194 -15.43 -2.07 -9.26
N GLU A 195 -15.21 -1.65 -10.51
CA GLU A 195 -14.66 -0.34 -10.85
C GLU A 195 -15.30 0.82 -10.05
N ALA A 196 -16.64 0.94 -10.03
CA ALA A 196 -17.32 2.02 -9.32
C ALA A 196 -17.11 1.99 -7.81
N HIS A 197 -16.85 0.82 -7.20
CA HIS A 197 -16.51 0.75 -5.77
C HIS A 197 -15.21 1.49 -5.46
N TYR A 198 -14.23 1.39 -6.36
CA TYR A 198 -12.92 1.99 -6.18
C TYR A 198 -12.84 3.43 -6.65
N ARG A 199 -13.48 3.75 -7.78
CA ARG A 199 -13.44 5.06 -8.43
C ARG A 199 -14.62 5.97 -8.13
N GLY A 200 -15.69 5.43 -7.53
CA GLY A 200 -16.81 6.23 -7.04
C GLY A 200 -16.41 7.12 -5.87
N SER A 201 -17.20 8.17 -5.62
CA SER A 201 -16.97 9.10 -4.53
C SER A 201 -17.06 8.39 -3.18
N HIS A 202 -15.97 8.45 -2.41
CA HIS A 202 -15.89 7.95 -1.05
C HIS A 202 -14.82 8.71 -0.27
N LEU A 203 -15.26 9.46 0.75
CA LEU A 203 -14.33 10.16 1.64
C LEU A 203 -13.78 9.19 2.69
N GLY A 204 -12.48 9.26 2.93
CA GLY A 204 -11.84 8.49 3.99
C GLY A 204 -10.41 8.95 4.27
N VAL A 205 -9.81 8.34 5.29
CA VAL A 205 -8.42 8.59 5.69
C VAL A 205 -7.70 7.27 5.90
N THR A 206 -6.54 7.12 5.28
CA THR A 206 -5.75 5.88 5.37
C THR A 206 -4.27 6.19 5.54
N LEU A 207 -3.56 5.30 6.23
CA LEU A 207 -2.11 5.26 6.29
C LEU A 207 -1.62 4.23 5.27
N VAL A 208 -0.83 4.69 4.31
CA VAL A 208 -0.36 3.85 3.20
C VAL A 208 1.14 3.98 3.00
N HIS A 209 1.70 2.99 2.34
CA HIS A 209 2.97 3.11 1.64
C HIS A 209 2.68 3.22 0.14
N ASP A 210 3.11 4.31 -0.48
CA ASP A 210 3.06 4.50 -1.93
C ASP A 210 4.16 3.68 -2.63
N LEU A 211 3.82 2.99 -3.73
CA LEU A 211 4.79 2.22 -4.48
C LEU A 211 5.62 3.14 -5.39
N GLU A 212 6.64 3.79 -4.81
CA GLU A 212 7.43 4.84 -5.47
C GLU A 212 8.09 4.40 -6.79
N ALA A 213 8.45 3.12 -6.92
CA ALA A 213 8.99 2.57 -8.17
C ALA A 213 8.03 2.78 -9.37
N PHE A 214 6.72 2.77 -9.14
CA PHE A 214 5.71 3.00 -10.18
C PHE A 214 5.52 4.49 -10.47
N ARG A 215 5.64 5.35 -9.46
CA ARG A 215 5.61 6.82 -9.62
C ARG A 215 6.82 7.30 -10.43
N ALA A 216 8.02 6.84 -10.06
CA ALA A 216 9.25 7.16 -10.78
C ALA A 216 9.20 6.67 -12.23
N ALA A 217 8.72 5.45 -12.46
CA ALA A 217 8.60 4.90 -13.81
C ALA A 217 7.55 5.63 -14.67
N ALA A 218 6.48 6.16 -14.07
CA ALA A 218 5.49 6.98 -14.79
C ALA A 218 6.06 8.34 -15.21
N VAL A 219 6.88 8.98 -14.36
CA VAL A 219 7.58 10.24 -14.69
C VAL A 219 8.66 10.00 -15.75
N CYS A 220 9.33 8.84 -15.70
CA CYS A 220 10.39 8.48 -16.63
C CYS A 220 9.91 7.89 -17.97
N ALA A 221 8.60 7.92 -18.27
CA ALA A 221 8.04 7.39 -19.51
C ALA A 221 8.48 8.14 -20.79
N THR A 222 9.35 9.15 -20.68
CA THR A 222 10.09 9.70 -21.82
C THR A 222 11.46 9.02 -21.95
N PRO A 223 11.92 8.69 -23.17
CA PRO A 223 13.23 8.07 -23.40
C PRO A 223 14.40 8.84 -22.75
N ALA A 224 14.30 10.18 -22.69
CA ALA A 224 15.30 11.04 -22.06
C ALA A 224 15.33 10.90 -20.53
N ALA A 225 14.17 10.76 -19.89
CA ALA A 225 14.09 10.60 -18.44
C ALA A 225 14.53 9.19 -17.98
N ALA A 226 14.25 8.15 -18.78
CA ALA A 226 14.79 6.82 -18.54
C ALA A 226 16.33 6.78 -18.59
N ALA A 227 16.94 7.49 -19.55
CA ALA A 227 18.40 7.63 -19.65
C ALA A 227 18.98 8.41 -18.45
N ALA A 228 18.31 9.46 -17.98
CA ALA A 228 18.73 10.23 -16.81
C ALA A 228 18.62 9.43 -15.50
N ALA A 229 17.56 8.63 -15.32
CA ALA A 229 17.39 7.76 -14.17
C ALA A 229 18.45 6.63 -14.14
N ALA A 230 18.75 6.04 -15.30
CA ALA A 230 19.83 5.06 -15.43
C ALA A 230 21.21 5.69 -15.14
N ALA A 231 21.46 6.92 -15.59
CA ALA A 231 22.69 7.65 -15.28
C ALA A 231 22.81 8.02 -13.78
N ALA A 232 21.70 8.40 -13.14
CA ALA A 232 21.67 8.66 -11.70
C ALA A 232 21.89 7.39 -10.86
N ALA A 233 21.31 6.26 -11.28
CA ALA A 233 21.56 4.95 -10.68
C ALA A 233 23.02 4.50 -10.87
N ALA A 234 23.64 4.81 -12.02
CA ALA A 234 25.05 4.53 -12.29
C ALA A 234 26.03 5.47 -11.54
N ALA A 235 25.61 6.72 -11.25
CA ALA A 235 26.41 7.70 -10.51
C ALA A 235 26.34 7.52 -8.98
N GLY A 236 25.35 6.78 -8.46
CA GLY A 236 25.23 6.41 -7.06
C GLY A 236 26.04 5.15 -6.73
N ALA A 237 27.27 5.32 -6.27
CA ALA A 237 28.12 4.23 -5.80
C ALA A 237 27.41 3.33 -4.75
N GLY A 238 27.15 2.07 -5.08
CA GLY A 238 26.89 0.98 -4.12
C GLY A 238 25.50 0.91 -3.47
N GLY A 239 24.53 1.74 -3.85
CA GLY A 239 23.17 1.71 -3.28
C GLY A 239 22.31 0.60 -3.88
N GLN A 240 21.88 -0.37 -3.07
CA GLN A 240 20.96 -1.43 -3.50
C GLN A 240 19.61 -0.80 -3.93
N THR A 241 19.23 -0.94 -5.20
CA THR A 241 17.99 -0.37 -5.76
C THR A 241 16.80 -1.30 -5.55
N TYR A 242 16.09 -1.12 -4.44
CA TYR A 242 14.88 -1.87 -4.12
C TYR A 242 13.71 -1.49 -5.04
N GLY A 243 12.95 -2.49 -5.48
CA GLY A 243 11.66 -2.34 -6.17
C GLY A 243 11.74 -1.95 -7.64
N SER A 244 12.95 -1.72 -8.18
CA SER A 244 13.16 -1.26 -9.55
C SER A 244 12.67 -2.26 -10.60
N GLY A 245 12.71 -3.57 -10.31
CA GLY A 245 12.22 -4.61 -11.21
C GLY A 245 10.70 -4.79 -11.21
N LEU A 246 10.02 -4.34 -10.15
CA LEU A 246 8.60 -4.64 -9.93
C LEU A 246 7.65 -4.02 -10.97
N PRO A 247 7.83 -2.76 -11.43
CA PRO A 247 6.99 -2.18 -12.47
C PRO A 247 6.96 -2.99 -13.78
N GLY A 248 8.12 -3.52 -14.21
CA GLY A 248 8.21 -4.33 -15.42
C GLY A 248 7.39 -5.62 -15.31
N ILE A 249 7.47 -6.29 -14.16
CA ILE A 249 6.73 -7.52 -13.89
C ILE A 249 5.23 -7.26 -13.84
N VAL A 250 4.81 -6.21 -13.14
CA VAL A 250 3.39 -5.85 -13.04
C VAL A 250 2.81 -5.45 -14.41
N ARG A 251 3.56 -4.72 -15.25
CA ARG A 251 3.12 -4.43 -16.63
C ARG A 251 2.98 -5.70 -17.46
N GLY A 252 3.98 -6.59 -17.43
CA GLY A 252 3.90 -7.88 -18.11
C GLY A 252 2.68 -8.71 -17.68
N PHE A 253 2.37 -8.72 -16.38
CA PHE A 253 1.16 -9.35 -15.85
C PHE A 253 -0.12 -8.70 -16.41
N ARG A 254 -0.21 -7.36 -16.40
CA ARG A 254 -1.37 -6.62 -16.94
C ARG A 254 -1.57 -6.85 -18.43
N ASP A 255 -0.49 -6.77 -19.21
CA ASP A 255 -0.50 -6.97 -20.66
C ASP A 255 -0.99 -8.38 -21.00
N ARG A 256 -0.54 -9.37 -20.24
CA ARG A 256 -0.98 -10.76 -20.40
C ARG A 256 -2.46 -10.96 -20.07
N VAL A 257 -2.94 -10.38 -18.97
CA VAL A 257 -4.37 -10.41 -18.64
C VAL A 257 -5.20 -9.75 -19.74
N GLU A 258 -4.77 -8.59 -20.25
CA GLU A 258 -5.50 -7.89 -21.32
C GLU A 258 -5.48 -8.68 -22.65
N ALA A 259 -4.36 -9.31 -23.00
CA ALA A 259 -4.26 -10.12 -24.22
C ALA A 259 -5.18 -11.34 -24.20
N GLU A 260 -5.35 -11.97 -23.04
CA GLU A 260 -6.10 -13.22 -22.89
C GLU A 260 -7.56 -13.01 -22.46
N LEU A 261 -7.86 -11.90 -21.80
CA LEU A 261 -9.17 -11.54 -21.24
C LEU A 261 -9.48 -10.04 -21.51
N PRO A 262 -9.58 -9.64 -22.78
CA PRO A 262 -9.62 -8.24 -23.18
C PRO A 262 -10.83 -7.50 -22.61
N GLY A 263 -10.59 -6.29 -22.11
CA GLY A 263 -11.61 -5.38 -21.58
C GLY A 263 -12.26 -5.82 -20.27
N LEU A 264 -11.85 -6.94 -19.69
CA LEU A 264 -12.46 -7.48 -18.46
C LEU A 264 -12.11 -6.63 -17.22
N TYR A 265 -10.90 -6.07 -17.20
CA TYR A 265 -10.36 -5.33 -16.08
C TYR A 265 -10.21 -3.83 -16.34
N ARG A 266 -10.23 -3.08 -15.25
CA ARG A 266 -9.95 -1.66 -15.17
C ARG A 266 -8.77 -1.47 -14.23
N TRP A 267 -7.61 -1.26 -14.83
CA TRP A 267 -6.35 -1.08 -14.11
C TRP A 267 -6.33 0.27 -13.39
N PHE A 268 -5.83 0.28 -12.15
CA PHE A 268 -5.60 1.53 -11.42
C PHE A 268 -4.32 2.20 -11.90
N GLN A 269 -4.28 3.53 -11.83
CA GLN A 269 -3.12 4.33 -12.23
C GLN A 269 -1.86 3.90 -11.47
N ASP A 270 -0.72 3.82 -12.18
CA ASP A 270 0.59 3.48 -11.59
C ASP A 270 0.95 4.38 -10.40
N THR A 271 0.62 5.67 -10.51
CA THR A 271 0.87 6.67 -9.46
C THR A 271 -0.01 6.51 -8.22
N SER A 272 -1.12 5.76 -8.31
CA SER A 272 -2.03 5.53 -7.19
C SER A 272 -1.80 4.18 -6.50
N LEU A 273 -0.94 3.32 -7.04
CA LEU A 273 -0.65 2.01 -6.45
C LEU A 273 0.00 2.19 -5.07
N HIS A 274 -0.59 1.53 -4.08
CA HIS A 274 -0.18 1.63 -2.68
C HIS A 274 -0.37 0.30 -1.96
N SER A 275 0.27 0.16 -0.81
CA SER A 275 -0.06 -0.85 0.19
C SER A 275 -0.63 -0.16 1.42
N THR A 276 -1.87 -0.50 1.79
CA THR A 276 -2.49 0.05 2.98
C THR A 276 -1.89 -0.56 4.23
N VAL A 277 -1.33 0.28 5.10
CA VAL A 277 -0.83 -0.13 6.42
C VAL A 277 -1.96 -0.13 7.43
N ARG A 278 -2.81 0.91 7.44
CA ARG A 278 -3.94 1.02 8.37
C ARG A 278 -5.00 2.00 7.90
N SER A 279 -6.27 1.60 7.88
CA SER A 279 -7.37 2.56 7.74
C SER A 279 -7.49 3.40 9.01
N LEU A 280 -7.54 4.72 8.87
CA LEU A 280 -7.61 5.69 9.98
C LEU A 280 -9.03 6.25 10.17
N MET A 281 -9.79 6.37 9.07
CA MET A 281 -11.19 6.77 9.06
C MET A 281 -11.85 6.21 7.79
N GLY A 282 -13.10 5.75 7.89
CA GLY A 282 -13.85 5.21 6.76
C GLY A 282 -15.24 4.74 7.17
#